data_AF-A0A8B6D9P3-F1
#
_entry.id   AF-A0A8B6D9P3-F1
#
_cell.length_a   1.000
_cell.length_b   1.000
_cell.length_c   1.000
_cell.angle_alpha   90.00
_cell.angle_beta   90.00
_cell.angle_gamma   90.00
#
_symmetry.space_group_name_H-M   'P 1'
#
loop_
_entity.id
_entity.type
_entity.pdbx_description
1 polymer ?
#
loop_
_entity_poly.entity_id
_entity_poly.type
_entity_poly.pdbx_seq_one_letter_code
_entity_poly.pdbx_strand_id
1 'polypeptide(L)'
;MTILEKFSIFDEWYQSQISIIEDIGLISLPEGEKNYTAKQQHDFFMKFHKHLNSEEYVNSVKSTISIYSKDEGTSAIYYQFMTAILFYLERRFFEDLPSHLNLQEPESIKNIPTSDELSSPARGKIRYISGYVLAKLKHNLSIKIRNSLFAVGSESKIAKLQDQMNILSSLCSSYDVLLNSSIDPESLEETKRKQNERESLTNITDVTFDFFSKLETLCRQKLSHINLVEHGKNLFSYVTDEILNDKCLFDLWVQTLTSNYNIQYTSSDNIHNIIHSITLSSENYIDIYNSAVHLFLKVSFSQFRRDYLTFLKKEKGKALRKKVSEKSKKVVKSFNMQFLIEDKSKDKEGSHLRLKSELMQNEKFLSENSFTKKELLMLCLMYNVKISTQKRKDEISSELGKAILKSDFIPYPDKSDVSGTGAKPISNIIVSAAPQTMDSEVPGPSNVHVASTSTGSLASELQPTIQNKDKIQSNKRKTSRRGKGKGKGKSRKKNIPISDESDDKCTVCNKPDIGDEDWICCDACTLWYHRDCANLQDDEIWTSLSEEGAVFTWPLCQ
;
A
#
# COMPACT_ATOMS: atom_id res chain seq x y z
N MET A 1 -24.74 23.40 46.06
CA MET A 1 -24.23 23.54 44.69
C MET A 1 -25.35 23.15 43.74
N THR A 2 -25.77 24.07 42.88
CA THR A 2 -26.79 23.78 41.85
C THR A 2 -26.22 22.83 40.79
N ILE A 3 -27.07 22.16 40.02
CA ILE A 3 -26.63 21.26 38.93
C ILE A 3 -25.78 22.06 37.90
N LEU A 4 -26.16 23.31 37.63
CA LEU A 4 -25.45 24.21 36.72
C LEU A 4 -24.05 24.57 37.20
N GLU A 5 -23.89 24.85 38.50
CA GLU A 5 -22.56 25.10 39.11
C GLU A 5 -21.65 23.87 39.01
N LYS A 6 -22.21 22.66 39.18
CA LYS A 6 -21.44 21.42 39.01
C LYS A 6 -20.93 21.29 37.58
N PHE A 7 -21.80 21.46 36.58
CA PHE A 7 -21.42 21.39 35.17
C PHE A 7 -20.33 22.40 34.80
N SER A 8 -20.39 23.64 35.32
CA SER A 8 -19.36 24.66 35.09
C SER A 8 -17.97 24.20 35.55
N ILE A 9 -17.87 23.57 36.72
CA ILE A 9 -16.60 23.09 37.28
C ILE A 9 -16.02 21.94 36.44
N PHE A 10 -16.88 21.06 35.92
CA PHE A 10 -16.43 20.00 35.02
C PHE A 10 -15.95 20.56 33.68
N ASP A 11 -16.64 21.55 33.13
CA ASP A 11 -16.23 22.22 31.88
C ASP A 11 -14.88 22.94 32.05
N GLU A 12 -14.69 23.67 33.15
CA GLU A 12 -13.40 24.29 33.49
C GLU A 12 -12.26 23.26 33.59
N TRP A 13 -12.51 22.13 34.27
CA TRP A 13 -11.54 21.03 34.33
C TRP A 13 -11.23 20.46 32.94
N TYR A 14 -12.27 20.24 32.13
CA TYR A 14 -12.15 19.70 30.77
C TYR A 14 -11.34 20.63 29.86
N GLN A 15 -11.59 21.94 29.88
CA GLN A 15 -10.80 22.94 29.13
C GLN A 15 -9.34 22.99 29.61
N SER A 16 -9.11 22.89 30.92
CA SER A 16 -7.75 22.81 31.47
C SER A 16 -7.01 21.58 30.95
N GLN A 17 -7.65 20.41 30.85
CA GLN A 17 -7.01 19.21 30.31
C GLN A 17 -6.72 19.32 28.80
N ILE A 18 -7.59 19.98 28.03
CA ILE A 18 -7.32 20.27 26.61
C ILE A 18 -6.03 21.08 26.48
N SER A 19 -5.91 22.20 27.20
CA SER A 19 -4.74 23.07 27.15
C SER A 19 -3.44 22.32 27.49
N ILE A 20 -3.48 21.42 28.49
CA ILE A 20 -2.30 20.63 28.88
C ILE A 20 -1.88 19.65 27.77
N ILE A 21 -2.86 18.99 27.12
CA ILE A 21 -2.57 18.08 26.00
C ILE A 21 -1.98 18.87 24.82
N GLU A 22 -2.51 20.06 24.53
CA GLU A 22 -1.99 20.94 23.49
C GLU A 22 -0.56 21.38 23.80
N ASP A 23 -0.25 21.76 25.04
CA ASP A 23 1.12 22.12 25.45
C ASP A 23 2.09 20.93 25.31
N ILE A 24 1.68 19.73 25.73
CA ILE A 24 2.47 18.50 25.52
C ILE A 24 2.69 18.25 24.03
N GLY A 25 1.66 18.53 23.22
CA GLY A 25 1.67 18.55 21.77
C GLY A 25 2.75 19.49 21.23
N LEU A 26 2.66 20.78 21.53
CA LEU A 26 3.58 21.82 21.05
C LEU A 26 5.04 21.54 21.40
N ILE A 27 5.31 21.00 22.60
CA ILE A 27 6.68 20.67 23.03
C ILE A 27 7.22 19.47 22.25
N SER A 28 6.37 18.49 21.93
CA SER A 28 6.81 17.19 21.36
C SER A 28 6.70 17.15 19.84
N LEU A 29 5.83 18.00 19.27
CA LEU A 29 5.42 18.06 17.88
C LEU A 29 5.46 19.53 17.43
N PRO A 30 6.65 20.08 17.15
CA PRO A 30 6.80 21.49 16.77
C PRO A 30 5.99 21.81 15.51
N GLU A 31 5.39 23.01 15.49
CA GLU A 31 4.56 23.48 14.39
C GLU A 31 5.35 23.60 13.07
N GLY A 32 4.69 23.28 11.95
CA GLY A 32 5.26 23.44 10.61
C GLY A 32 6.04 22.24 10.06
N GLU A 33 6.18 21.15 10.81
CA GLU A 33 6.78 19.91 10.30
C GLU A 33 5.81 19.09 9.44
N LYS A 34 6.23 18.72 8.22
CA LYS A 34 5.41 17.95 7.26
C LYS A 34 5.18 16.48 7.65
N ASN A 35 5.95 15.95 8.59
CA ASN A 35 5.84 14.58 9.11
C ASN A 35 6.60 14.48 10.43
N TYR A 36 5.93 14.02 11.48
CA TYR A 36 6.58 13.74 12.76
C TYR A 36 7.28 12.39 12.74
N THR A 37 8.50 12.36 13.27
CA THR A 37 9.28 11.14 13.43
C THR A 37 8.70 10.25 14.53
N ALA A 38 8.96 8.93 14.45
CA ALA A 38 8.59 7.99 15.50
C ALA A 38 9.15 8.39 16.88
N LYS A 39 10.27 9.12 16.92
CA LYS A 39 10.86 9.64 18.16
C LYS A 39 10.03 10.77 18.77
N GLN A 40 9.51 11.68 17.94
CA GLN A 40 8.65 12.79 18.39
C GLN A 40 7.28 12.28 18.87
N GLN A 41 6.69 11.33 18.14
CA GLN A 41 5.47 10.66 18.57
C GLN A 41 5.68 9.91 19.89
N HIS A 42 6.78 9.18 20.03
CA HIS A 42 7.12 8.50 21.28
C HIS A 42 7.32 9.49 22.44
N ASP A 43 7.96 10.64 22.20
CA ASP A 43 8.15 11.70 23.21
C ASP A 43 6.80 12.30 23.68
N PHE A 44 5.86 12.49 22.75
CA PHE A 44 4.48 12.88 23.09
C PHE A 44 3.83 11.85 24.01
N PHE A 45 3.79 10.57 23.62
CA PHE A 45 3.15 9.52 24.43
C PHE A 45 3.80 9.38 25.81
N MET A 46 5.12 9.52 25.89
CA MET A 46 5.85 9.48 27.16
C MET A 46 5.45 10.64 28.09
N LYS A 47 5.31 11.86 27.56
CA LYS A 47 4.89 13.03 28.35
C LYS A 47 3.40 12.99 28.71
N PHE A 48 2.55 12.52 27.80
CA PHE A 48 1.13 12.30 28.08
C PHE A 48 0.93 11.26 29.18
N HIS A 49 1.60 10.11 29.11
CA HIS A 49 1.57 9.11 30.18
C HIS A 49 2.17 9.64 31.49
N LYS A 50 3.18 10.51 31.43
CA LYS A 50 3.71 11.15 32.63
C LYS A 50 2.67 12.09 33.27
N HIS A 51 1.89 12.82 32.47
CA HIS A 51 0.78 13.65 32.96
C HIS A 51 -0.31 12.80 33.62
N LEU A 52 -0.74 11.71 32.98
CA LEU A 52 -1.74 10.78 33.54
C LEU A 52 -1.32 10.15 34.88
N ASN A 53 -0.02 10.04 35.14
CA ASN A 53 0.51 9.53 36.41
C ASN A 53 0.99 10.64 37.35
N SER A 54 0.77 11.91 37.01
CA SER A 54 1.18 13.04 37.83
C SER A 54 0.27 13.19 39.05
N GLU A 55 0.86 13.64 40.17
CA GLU A 55 0.08 14.00 41.35
C GLU A 55 -0.90 15.14 41.05
N GLU A 56 -0.54 16.04 40.13
CA GLU A 56 -1.38 17.15 39.68
C GLU A 56 -2.67 16.64 39.03
N TYR A 57 -2.56 15.72 38.08
CA TYR A 57 -3.73 15.09 37.46
C TYR A 57 -4.57 14.32 38.49
N VAL A 58 -3.93 13.47 39.30
CA VAL A 58 -4.62 12.67 40.32
C VAL A 58 -5.38 13.55 41.30
N ASN A 59 -4.78 14.66 41.75
CA ASN A 59 -5.40 15.61 42.66
C ASN A 59 -6.51 16.43 41.97
N SER A 60 -6.36 16.78 40.70
CA SER A 60 -7.42 17.46 39.92
C SER A 60 -8.66 16.57 39.80
N VAL A 61 -8.47 15.27 39.54
CA VAL A 61 -9.56 14.29 39.43
C VAL A 61 -10.20 14.06 40.79
N LYS A 62 -9.42 13.86 41.86
CA LYS A 62 -9.96 13.72 43.22
C LYS A 62 -10.76 14.95 43.66
N SER A 63 -10.26 16.15 43.37
CA SER A 63 -10.95 17.40 43.69
C SER A 63 -12.28 17.49 42.95
N THR A 64 -12.29 17.16 41.65
CA THR A 64 -13.51 17.14 40.84
C THR A 64 -14.49 16.07 41.35
N ILE A 65 -14.04 14.84 41.62
CA ILE A 65 -14.87 13.73 42.11
C ILE A 65 -15.53 14.06 43.46
N SER A 66 -14.80 14.72 44.37
CA SER A 66 -15.31 15.08 45.71
C SER A 66 -16.58 15.96 45.68
N ILE A 67 -16.83 16.63 44.54
CA ILE A 67 -18.01 17.48 44.30
C ILE A 67 -19.22 16.65 43.83
N TYR A 68 -18.95 15.51 43.18
CA TYR A 68 -19.97 14.65 42.55
C TYR A 68 -20.32 13.42 43.39
N SER A 69 -19.38 12.88 44.16
CA SER A 69 -19.62 11.73 45.03
C SER A 69 -18.93 11.86 46.39
N LYS A 70 -19.62 11.41 47.45
CA LYS A 70 -19.08 11.23 48.79
C LYS A 70 -18.71 9.77 49.10
N ASP A 71 -19.05 8.83 48.22
CA ASP A 71 -18.82 7.40 48.42
C ASP A 71 -17.48 6.97 47.82
N GLU A 72 -16.62 6.38 48.64
CA GLU A 72 -15.30 5.89 48.21
C GLU A 72 -15.38 4.84 47.09
N GLY A 73 -16.46 4.03 47.05
CA GLY A 73 -16.67 3.01 46.02
C GLY A 73 -16.98 3.55 44.62
N THR A 74 -17.54 4.76 44.50
CA THR A 74 -17.81 5.39 43.18
C THR A 74 -16.60 6.18 42.66
N SER A 75 -15.65 6.54 43.52
CA SER A 75 -14.43 7.27 43.15
C SER A 75 -13.59 6.54 42.08
N ALA A 76 -13.51 5.21 42.16
CA ALA A 76 -12.80 4.40 41.17
C ALA A 76 -13.44 4.47 39.77
N ILE A 77 -14.77 4.44 39.70
CA ILE A 77 -15.53 4.51 38.44
C ILE A 77 -15.36 5.90 37.81
N TYR A 78 -15.46 6.96 38.61
CA TYR A 78 -15.22 8.32 38.11
C TYR A 78 -13.78 8.52 37.66
N TYR A 79 -12.79 7.96 38.35
CA TYR A 79 -11.40 8.04 37.93
C TYR A 79 -11.17 7.37 36.57
N GLN A 80 -11.77 6.20 36.35
CA GLN A 80 -11.75 5.51 35.06
C GLN A 80 -12.42 6.35 33.97
N PHE A 81 -13.58 6.94 34.26
CA PHE A 81 -14.30 7.81 33.32
C PHE A 81 -13.49 9.05 32.92
N MET A 82 -12.89 9.76 33.90
CA MET A 82 -12.06 10.95 33.65
C MET A 82 -10.80 10.61 32.85
N THR A 83 -10.21 9.43 33.10
CA THR A 83 -9.07 8.94 32.33
C THR A 83 -9.47 8.58 30.89
N ALA A 84 -10.65 7.99 30.69
CA ALA A 84 -11.18 7.72 29.36
C ALA A 84 -11.44 9.01 28.55
N ILE A 85 -11.88 10.09 29.21
CA ILE A 85 -12.01 11.41 28.58
C ILE A 85 -10.65 11.91 28.08
N LEU A 86 -9.57 11.71 28.82
CA LEU A 86 -8.23 12.14 28.38
C LEU A 86 -7.71 11.35 27.18
N PHE A 87 -7.95 10.04 27.12
CA PHE A 87 -7.65 9.25 25.91
C PHE A 87 -8.50 9.70 24.70
N TYR A 88 -9.73 10.14 24.95
CA TYR A 88 -10.57 10.73 23.90
C TYR A 88 -10.01 12.08 23.42
N LEU A 89 -9.55 12.95 24.33
CA LEU A 89 -8.93 14.23 24.02
C LEU A 89 -7.59 14.05 23.27
N GLU A 90 -6.76 13.09 23.68
CA GLU A 90 -5.53 12.70 23.00
C GLU A 90 -5.80 12.31 21.54
N ARG A 91 -6.80 11.45 21.34
CA ARG A 91 -7.21 11.04 19.99
C ARG A 91 -7.69 12.22 19.17
N ARG A 92 -8.48 13.12 19.77
CA ARG A 92 -8.98 14.33 19.10
C ARG A 92 -7.85 15.25 18.66
N PHE A 93 -6.85 15.46 19.52
CA PHE A 93 -5.65 16.22 19.18
C PHE A 93 -4.93 15.64 17.93
N PHE A 94 -4.80 14.31 17.83
CA PHE A 94 -4.24 13.67 16.64
C PHE A 94 -5.18 13.63 15.42
N GLU A 95 -6.50 13.73 15.62
CA GLU A 95 -7.48 13.84 14.54
C GLU A 95 -7.53 15.26 13.94
N ASP A 96 -7.18 16.28 14.72
CA ASP A 96 -7.07 17.68 14.29
C ASP A 96 -5.71 18.00 13.64
N LEU A 97 -4.64 17.27 14.01
CA LEU A 97 -3.28 17.38 13.45
C LEU A 97 -3.15 17.25 11.90
N PRO A 98 -3.95 16.42 11.18
CA PRO A 98 -3.89 16.30 9.72
C PRO A 98 -4.28 17.58 8.99
N SER A 99 -5.05 18.49 9.62
CA SER A 99 -5.39 19.79 9.03
C SER A 99 -4.17 20.71 8.85
N HIS A 100 -3.06 20.43 9.53
CA HIS A 100 -1.77 21.12 9.40
C HIS A 100 -0.75 20.38 8.53
N LEU A 101 -1.01 19.12 8.18
CA LEU A 101 -0.14 18.31 7.34
C LEU A 101 -0.57 18.46 5.88
N ASN A 102 0.02 19.45 5.19
CA ASN A 102 -0.06 19.60 3.74
C ASN A 102 0.54 18.35 3.07
N LEU A 103 -0.27 17.30 2.90
CA LEU A 103 0.01 16.17 2.03
C LEU A 103 -0.04 16.70 0.60
N GLN A 104 1.14 16.92 0.01
CA GLN A 104 1.23 17.18 -1.43
C GLN A 104 0.53 16.05 -2.17
N GLU A 105 -0.43 16.41 -3.02
CA GLU A 105 -1.11 15.50 -3.91
C GLU A 105 -0.08 14.69 -4.72
N PRO A 106 -0.11 13.35 -4.68
CA PRO A 106 0.72 12.56 -5.58
C PRO A 106 0.22 12.75 -7.01
N GLU A 107 1.08 13.32 -7.87
CA GLU A 107 0.83 13.56 -9.30
C GLU A 107 0.34 12.31 -10.06
N SER A 108 0.64 11.11 -9.54
CA SER A 108 0.32 9.82 -10.16
C SER A 108 -1.14 9.37 -10.03
N ILE A 109 -2.01 10.08 -9.29
CA ILE A 109 -3.44 9.73 -9.16
C ILE A 109 -4.36 10.76 -9.86
N LYS A 110 -3.78 11.83 -10.44
CA LYS A 110 -4.58 12.85 -11.15
C LYS A 110 -5.24 12.34 -12.44
N ASN A 111 -4.78 11.24 -13.01
CA ASN A 111 -5.22 10.80 -14.33
C ASN A 111 -5.61 9.32 -14.32
N ILE A 112 -6.75 8.98 -13.74
CA ILE A 112 -7.56 7.92 -14.36
C ILE A 112 -8.21 8.63 -15.55
N PRO A 113 -7.88 8.27 -16.81
CA PRO A 113 -8.52 8.91 -17.94
C PRO A 113 -10.02 8.68 -17.81
N THR A 114 -10.77 9.78 -17.73
CA THR A 114 -12.21 9.89 -17.99
C THR A 114 -12.48 9.66 -19.48
N SER A 115 -11.92 8.59 -20.03
CA SER A 115 -12.34 8.05 -21.31
C SER A 115 -13.67 7.37 -21.06
N ASP A 116 -14.75 7.91 -21.63
CA ASP A 116 -16.09 7.31 -21.57
C ASP A 116 -16.12 5.90 -22.17
N GLU A 117 -15.14 5.55 -23.02
CA GLU A 117 -14.99 4.18 -23.54
C GLU A 117 -14.16 3.30 -22.59
N LEU A 118 -14.88 2.43 -21.88
CA LEU A 118 -14.30 1.34 -21.10
C LEU A 118 -13.82 0.21 -22.02
N SER A 119 -12.62 -0.30 -21.75
CA SER A 119 -12.12 -1.48 -22.47
C SER A 119 -13.06 -2.67 -22.32
N SER A 120 -13.09 -3.54 -23.32
CA SER A 120 -13.91 -4.76 -23.31
C SER A 120 -13.72 -5.61 -22.03
N PRO A 121 -12.48 -5.84 -21.52
CA PRO A 121 -12.26 -6.51 -20.24
C PRO A 121 -12.85 -5.77 -19.02
N ALA A 122 -12.84 -4.44 -19.04
CA ALA A 122 -13.40 -3.62 -17.97
C ALA A 122 -14.93 -3.68 -17.98
N ARG A 123 -15.56 -3.59 -19.15
CA ARG A 123 -17.02 -3.75 -19.33
C ARG A 123 -17.49 -5.13 -18.86
N GLY A 124 -16.80 -6.20 -19.28
CA GLY A 124 -17.09 -7.55 -18.79
C GLY A 124 -16.92 -7.71 -17.27
N LYS A 125 -15.95 -7.01 -16.66
CA LYS A 125 -15.80 -7.00 -15.19
C LYS A 125 -16.99 -6.31 -14.50
N ILE A 126 -17.47 -5.20 -15.03
CA ILE A 126 -18.65 -4.51 -14.49
C ILE A 126 -19.85 -5.45 -14.54
N ARG A 127 -20.14 -6.00 -15.72
CA ARG A 127 -21.24 -6.95 -15.93
C ARG A 127 -21.18 -8.15 -14.99
N TYR A 128 -19.98 -8.69 -14.76
CA TYR A 128 -19.75 -9.76 -13.79
C TYR A 128 -20.11 -9.35 -12.35
N ILE A 129 -19.61 -8.20 -11.89
CA ILE A 129 -19.86 -7.70 -10.53
C ILE A 129 -21.35 -7.41 -10.34
N SER A 130 -22.00 -6.82 -11.34
CA SER A 130 -23.43 -6.55 -11.35
C SER A 130 -24.27 -7.82 -11.23
N GLY A 131 -23.92 -8.87 -11.98
CA GLY A 131 -24.53 -10.20 -11.85
C GLY A 131 -24.37 -10.78 -10.44
N TYR A 132 -23.17 -10.63 -9.85
CA TYR A 132 -22.92 -11.02 -8.46
C TYR A 132 -23.81 -10.25 -7.47
N VAL A 133 -23.96 -8.93 -7.63
CA VAL A 133 -24.81 -8.10 -6.76
C VAL A 133 -26.25 -8.60 -6.78
N LEU A 134 -26.84 -8.79 -7.96
CA LEU A 134 -28.22 -9.28 -8.07
C LEU A 134 -28.37 -10.71 -7.54
N ALA A 135 -27.41 -11.60 -7.81
CA ALA A 135 -27.39 -12.94 -7.25
C ALA A 135 -27.40 -12.92 -5.71
N LYS A 136 -26.59 -12.05 -5.10
CA LYS A 136 -26.51 -11.91 -3.64
C LYS A 136 -27.81 -11.35 -3.05
N LEU A 137 -28.43 -10.38 -3.70
CA LEU A 137 -29.73 -9.84 -3.29
C LEU A 137 -30.83 -10.91 -3.35
N LYS A 138 -30.93 -11.64 -4.46
CA LYS A 138 -31.89 -12.75 -4.62
C LYS A 138 -31.68 -13.83 -3.57
N HIS A 139 -30.42 -14.19 -3.29
CA HIS A 139 -30.11 -15.16 -2.24
C HIS A 139 -30.57 -14.68 -0.86
N ASN A 140 -30.28 -13.43 -0.50
CA ASN A 140 -30.70 -12.85 0.78
C ASN A 140 -32.23 -12.80 0.90
N LEU A 141 -32.95 -12.43 -0.16
CA LEU A 141 -34.42 -12.46 -0.17
C LEU A 141 -34.95 -13.89 -0.05
N SER A 142 -34.35 -14.87 -0.73
CA SER A 142 -34.74 -16.27 -0.64
C SER A 142 -34.64 -16.79 0.80
N ILE A 143 -33.58 -16.42 1.52
CA ILE A 143 -33.42 -16.73 2.95
C ILE A 143 -34.54 -16.05 3.76
N LYS A 144 -34.78 -14.75 3.56
CA LYS A 144 -35.83 -14.01 4.27
C LYS A 144 -37.23 -14.61 4.04
N ILE A 145 -37.54 -15.00 2.80
CA ILE A 145 -38.79 -15.68 2.45
C ILE A 145 -38.87 -17.01 3.21
N ARG A 146 -37.85 -17.86 3.11
CA ARG A 146 -37.82 -19.18 3.78
C ARG A 146 -38.02 -19.07 5.28
N ASN A 147 -37.36 -18.11 5.92
CA ASN A 147 -37.47 -17.86 7.36
C ASN A 147 -38.84 -17.30 7.76
N SER A 148 -39.56 -16.68 6.83
CA SER A 148 -40.88 -16.10 7.09
C SER A 148 -42.03 -17.07 6.76
N LEU A 149 -41.84 -18.05 5.88
CA LEU A 149 -42.89 -18.98 5.39
C LEU A 149 -43.72 -19.66 6.49
N PHE A 150 -43.12 -19.92 7.66
CA PHE A 150 -43.77 -20.61 8.77
C PHE A 150 -44.14 -19.69 9.94
N ALA A 151 -43.91 -18.38 9.80
CA ALA A 151 -44.25 -17.41 10.84
C ALA A 151 -45.73 -16.99 10.72
N VAL A 152 -46.50 -17.18 11.80
CA VAL A 152 -47.92 -16.82 11.87
C VAL A 152 -48.10 -15.31 11.65
N GLY A 153 -49.02 -14.91 10.77
CA GLY A 153 -49.32 -13.50 10.47
C GLY A 153 -48.32 -12.79 9.56
N SER A 154 -47.41 -13.52 8.91
CA SER A 154 -46.37 -12.94 8.04
C SER A 154 -46.72 -12.86 6.55
N GLU A 155 -47.97 -13.13 6.17
CA GLU A 155 -48.43 -13.23 4.77
C GLU A 155 -48.13 -11.95 3.96
N SER A 156 -48.44 -10.77 4.52
CA SER A 156 -48.15 -9.48 3.88
C SER A 156 -46.65 -9.23 3.68
N LYS A 157 -45.83 -9.66 4.64
CA LYS A 157 -44.37 -9.58 4.57
C LYS A 157 -43.81 -10.52 3.50
N ILE A 158 -44.34 -11.75 3.41
CA ILE A 158 -43.96 -12.71 2.37
C ILE A 158 -44.32 -12.15 0.99
N ALA A 159 -45.53 -11.59 0.83
CA ALA A 159 -45.94 -10.96 -0.41
C ALA A 159 -45.00 -9.81 -0.82
N LYS A 160 -44.61 -8.93 0.12
CA LYS A 160 -43.61 -7.87 -0.13
C LYS A 160 -42.26 -8.45 -0.59
N LEU A 161 -41.76 -9.49 0.08
CA LEU A 161 -40.49 -10.12 -0.28
C LEU A 161 -40.54 -10.85 -1.63
N GLN A 162 -41.69 -11.43 -1.99
CA GLN A 162 -41.91 -12.07 -3.29
C GLN A 162 -41.96 -11.03 -4.41
N ASP A 163 -42.62 -9.89 -4.19
CA ASP A 163 -42.63 -8.79 -5.15
C ASP A 163 -41.20 -8.27 -5.39
N GLN A 164 -40.41 -8.07 -4.32
CA GLN A 164 -38.99 -7.73 -4.45
C GLN A 164 -38.19 -8.78 -5.25
N MET A 165 -38.50 -10.07 -5.08
CA MET A 165 -37.86 -11.15 -5.85
C MET A 165 -38.23 -11.09 -7.33
N ASN A 166 -39.48 -10.77 -7.66
CA ASN A 166 -39.95 -10.62 -9.03
C ASN A 166 -39.27 -9.43 -9.72
N ILE A 167 -39.17 -8.30 -9.03
CA ILE A 167 -38.41 -7.13 -9.49
C ILE A 167 -36.95 -7.48 -9.77
N LEU A 168 -36.26 -8.15 -8.84
CA LEU A 168 -34.87 -8.57 -9.08
C LEU A 168 -34.73 -9.56 -10.24
N SER A 169 -35.75 -10.38 -10.48
CA SER A 169 -35.74 -11.36 -11.55
C SER A 169 -35.93 -10.72 -12.92
N SER A 170 -36.66 -9.60 -13.02
CA SER A 170 -36.82 -8.87 -14.29
C SER A 170 -35.55 -8.14 -14.73
N LEU A 171 -34.64 -7.84 -13.80
CA LEU A 171 -33.32 -7.29 -14.10
C LEU A 171 -32.33 -8.33 -14.67
N CYS A 172 -32.71 -9.60 -14.63
CA CYS A 172 -31.89 -10.73 -15.07
C CYS A 172 -32.40 -11.28 -16.39
N SER A 173 -31.52 -11.92 -17.16
CA SER A 173 -31.91 -12.67 -18.36
C SER A 173 -31.06 -13.94 -18.50
N SER A 174 -31.50 -14.89 -19.30
CA SER A 174 -30.69 -16.08 -19.59
C SER A 174 -29.56 -15.75 -20.56
N TYR A 175 -28.48 -16.51 -20.48
CA TYR A 175 -27.35 -16.34 -21.39
C TYR A 175 -27.76 -16.51 -22.85
N ASP A 176 -28.59 -17.51 -23.15
CA ASP A 176 -29.04 -17.80 -24.53
C ASP A 176 -29.87 -16.66 -25.14
N VAL A 177 -30.70 -15.99 -24.32
CA VAL A 177 -31.46 -14.82 -24.78
C VAL A 177 -30.50 -13.68 -25.08
N LEU A 178 -29.60 -13.37 -24.14
CA LEU A 178 -28.65 -12.27 -24.28
C LEU A 178 -27.66 -12.48 -25.43
N LEU A 179 -27.23 -13.71 -25.69
CA LEU A 179 -26.34 -14.02 -26.81
C LEU A 179 -26.95 -13.59 -28.16
N ASN A 180 -28.27 -13.65 -28.29
CA ASN A 180 -28.98 -13.33 -29.52
C ASN A 180 -29.49 -11.88 -29.58
N SER A 181 -29.58 -11.19 -28.44
CA SER A 181 -30.24 -9.89 -28.34
C SER A 181 -29.38 -8.77 -27.74
N SER A 182 -28.20 -9.07 -27.20
CA SER A 182 -27.41 -8.08 -26.47
C SER A 182 -26.73 -7.08 -27.40
N ILE A 183 -26.80 -5.81 -27.01
CA ILE A 183 -26.15 -4.68 -27.66
C ILE A 183 -24.63 -4.69 -27.40
N ASP A 184 -24.18 -5.36 -26.33
CA ASP A 184 -22.76 -5.48 -25.97
C ASP A 184 -22.34 -6.96 -25.78
N PRO A 185 -22.20 -7.73 -26.88
CA PRO A 185 -21.87 -9.14 -26.82
C PRO A 185 -20.47 -9.42 -26.28
N GLU A 186 -19.53 -8.48 -26.45
CA GLU A 186 -18.15 -8.65 -25.97
C GLU A 186 -18.08 -8.74 -24.44
N SER A 187 -18.86 -7.92 -23.73
CA SER A 187 -18.89 -7.99 -22.27
C SER A 187 -19.53 -9.28 -21.75
N LEU A 188 -20.46 -9.89 -22.50
CA LEU A 188 -21.00 -11.22 -22.19
C LEU A 188 -19.94 -12.31 -22.35
N GLU A 189 -19.18 -12.27 -23.44
CA GLU A 189 -18.13 -13.26 -23.69
C GLU A 189 -17.04 -13.20 -22.62
N GLU A 190 -16.61 -11.99 -22.26
CA GLU A 190 -15.64 -11.78 -21.19
C GLU A 190 -16.18 -12.22 -19.82
N THR A 191 -17.47 -11.99 -19.56
CA THR A 191 -18.12 -12.49 -18.35
C THR A 191 -18.08 -14.02 -18.32
N LYS A 192 -18.42 -14.68 -19.42
CA LYS A 192 -18.38 -16.15 -19.56
C LYS A 192 -16.99 -16.71 -19.31
N ARG A 193 -15.93 -16.09 -19.86
CA ARG A 193 -14.53 -16.52 -19.62
C ARG A 193 -14.13 -16.49 -18.15
N LYS A 194 -14.76 -15.62 -17.34
CA LYS A 194 -14.47 -15.46 -15.91
C LYS A 194 -15.36 -16.31 -15.00
N GLN A 195 -16.35 -17.01 -15.56
CA GLN A 195 -17.20 -17.90 -14.77
C GLN A 195 -16.49 -19.23 -14.48
N ASN A 196 -16.84 -19.81 -13.34
CA ASN A 196 -16.42 -21.15 -12.96
C ASN A 196 -17.10 -22.17 -13.90
N GLU A 197 -16.59 -23.41 -13.96
CA GLU A 197 -17.15 -24.49 -14.81
C GLU A 197 -18.65 -24.75 -14.62
N ARG A 198 -19.23 -24.31 -13.49
CA ARG A 198 -20.64 -24.45 -13.16
C ARG A 198 -21.54 -23.37 -13.79
N GLU A 199 -20.97 -22.36 -14.45
CA GLU A 199 -21.67 -21.25 -15.10
C GLU A 199 -22.80 -20.62 -14.24
N SER A 200 -22.57 -20.52 -12.93
CA SER A 200 -23.60 -20.19 -11.94
C SER A 200 -23.84 -18.70 -11.74
N LEU A 201 -23.29 -17.85 -12.60
CA LEU A 201 -23.45 -16.40 -12.47
C LEU A 201 -24.80 -15.97 -13.03
N THR A 202 -25.50 -15.12 -12.28
CA THR A 202 -26.71 -14.46 -12.77
C THR A 202 -26.34 -13.48 -13.89
N ASN A 203 -26.82 -13.71 -15.11
CA ASN A 203 -26.68 -12.76 -16.20
C ASN A 203 -27.75 -11.66 -16.10
N ILE A 204 -27.40 -10.47 -16.55
CA ILE A 204 -28.23 -9.26 -16.42
C ILE A 204 -28.64 -8.71 -17.78
N THR A 205 -29.78 -8.02 -17.84
CA THR A 205 -30.23 -7.34 -19.07
C THR A 205 -29.27 -6.21 -19.43
N ASP A 206 -29.25 -5.80 -20.71
CA ASP A 206 -28.44 -4.66 -21.16
C ASP A 206 -28.81 -3.37 -20.42
N VAL A 207 -30.11 -3.11 -20.24
CA VAL A 207 -30.60 -1.95 -19.48
C VAL A 207 -30.08 -1.95 -18.05
N THR A 208 -30.04 -3.12 -17.40
CA THR A 208 -29.46 -3.28 -16.07
C THR A 208 -27.94 -3.05 -16.09
N PHE A 209 -27.26 -3.52 -17.14
CA PHE A 209 -25.83 -3.30 -17.31
C PHE A 209 -25.50 -1.81 -17.49
N ASP A 210 -26.32 -1.05 -18.19
CA ASP A 210 -26.14 0.41 -18.36
C ASP A 210 -26.24 1.15 -17.04
N PHE A 211 -27.22 0.79 -16.19
CA PHE A 211 -27.34 1.32 -14.83
C PHE A 211 -26.05 1.09 -14.02
N PHE A 212 -25.55 -0.15 -13.99
CA PHE A 212 -24.33 -0.45 -13.24
C PHE A 212 -23.08 0.16 -13.85
N SER A 213 -23.03 0.38 -15.16
CA SER A 213 -21.94 1.07 -15.83
C SER A 213 -21.90 2.54 -15.41
N LYS A 214 -23.07 3.19 -15.30
CA LYS A 214 -23.17 4.55 -14.76
C LYS A 214 -22.78 4.63 -13.28
N LEU A 215 -23.28 3.70 -12.46
CA LEU A 215 -22.93 3.58 -11.05
C LEU A 215 -21.42 3.41 -10.85
N GLU A 216 -20.79 2.56 -11.67
CA GLU A 216 -19.36 2.34 -11.59
C GLU A 216 -18.58 3.63 -11.90
N THR A 217 -18.99 4.35 -12.94
CA THR A 217 -18.33 5.60 -13.34
C THR A 217 -18.36 6.61 -12.19
N LEU A 218 -19.50 6.74 -11.50
CA LEU A 218 -19.63 7.56 -10.30
C LEU A 218 -18.75 7.05 -9.17
N CYS A 219 -18.72 5.73 -8.94
CA CYS A 219 -17.84 5.12 -7.93
C CYS A 219 -16.37 5.47 -8.19
N ARG A 220 -15.88 5.36 -9.44
CA ARG A 220 -14.49 5.70 -9.79
C ARG A 220 -14.17 7.17 -9.58
N GLN A 221 -15.09 8.06 -9.95
CA GLN A 221 -14.91 9.51 -9.78
C GLN A 221 -14.81 9.87 -8.29
N LYS A 222 -15.64 9.24 -7.45
CA LYS A 222 -15.74 9.55 -6.02
C LYS A 222 -14.73 8.78 -5.16
N LEU A 223 -14.34 7.56 -5.53
CA LEU A 223 -13.28 6.78 -4.88
C LEU A 223 -11.91 7.21 -5.44
N SER A 224 -11.53 8.43 -5.13
CA SER A 224 -10.27 9.03 -5.55
C SER A 224 -9.33 9.23 -4.37
N HIS A 225 -8.03 9.43 -4.66
CA HIS A 225 -7.08 9.79 -3.61
C HIS A 225 -7.37 11.18 -3.02
N ILE A 226 -7.88 12.11 -3.83
CA ILE A 226 -8.26 13.46 -3.38
C ILE A 226 -9.30 13.32 -2.27
N ASN A 227 -10.38 12.58 -2.54
CA ASN A 227 -11.45 12.35 -1.57
C ASN A 227 -10.97 11.49 -0.38
N LEU A 228 -10.00 10.59 -0.59
CA LEU A 228 -9.40 9.83 0.51
C LEU A 228 -8.61 10.73 1.47
N VAL A 229 -7.87 11.71 0.95
CA VAL A 229 -7.13 12.69 1.78
C VAL A 229 -8.10 13.61 2.50
N GLU A 230 -9.15 14.07 1.82
CA GLU A 230 -10.14 14.97 2.38
C GLU A 230 -11.01 14.32 3.47
N HIS A 231 -11.54 13.12 3.20
CA HIS A 231 -12.53 12.48 4.10
C HIS A 231 -11.94 11.39 4.99
N GLY A 232 -10.74 10.90 4.70
CA GLY A 232 -10.02 9.91 5.52
C GLY A 232 -10.88 8.69 5.87
N LYS A 233 -11.10 8.46 7.18
CA LYS A 233 -11.92 7.35 7.72
C LYS A 233 -13.37 7.39 7.25
N ASN A 234 -13.89 8.57 6.89
CA ASN A 234 -15.28 8.79 6.50
C ASN A 234 -15.51 8.67 4.98
N LEU A 235 -14.49 8.31 4.18
CA LEU A 235 -14.61 8.21 2.73
C LEU A 235 -15.78 7.31 2.30
N PHE A 236 -15.95 6.15 2.92
CA PHE A 236 -17.02 5.22 2.53
C PHE A 236 -18.41 5.82 2.74
N SER A 237 -18.66 6.46 3.89
CA SER A 237 -19.93 7.12 4.19
C SER A 237 -20.18 8.28 3.24
N TYR A 238 -19.19 9.14 3.03
CA TYR A 238 -19.27 10.25 2.08
C TYR A 238 -19.65 9.79 0.66
N VAL A 239 -18.93 8.80 0.12
CA VAL A 239 -19.21 8.29 -1.23
C VAL A 239 -20.59 7.63 -1.32
N THR A 240 -21.01 6.95 -0.26
CA THR A 240 -22.33 6.34 -0.18
C THR A 240 -23.42 7.40 -0.24
N ASP A 241 -23.32 8.45 0.58
CA ASP A 241 -24.29 9.53 0.64
C ASP A 241 -24.36 10.28 -0.70
N GLU A 242 -23.20 10.58 -1.31
CA GLU A 242 -23.13 11.25 -2.61
C GLU A 242 -23.80 10.44 -3.73
N ILE A 243 -23.61 9.12 -3.76
CA ILE A 243 -24.18 8.26 -4.80
C ILE A 243 -25.67 8.02 -4.56
N LEU A 244 -26.10 7.80 -3.31
CA LEU A 244 -27.51 7.60 -3.00
C LEU A 244 -28.34 8.86 -3.26
N ASN A 245 -27.76 10.04 -3.10
CA ASN A 245 -28.41 11.32 -3.39
C ASN A 245 -28.29 11.76 -4.86
N ASP A 246 -27.63 10.99 -5.73
CA ASP A 246 -27.54 11.28 -7.16
C ASP A 246 -28.90 11.02 -7.85
N LYS A 247 -29.58 12.12 -8.20
CA LYS A 247 -30.89 12.08 -8.86
C LYS A 247 -30.85 11.42 -10.23
N CYS A 248 -29.78 11.66 -11.01
CA CYS A 248 -29.67 11.11 -12.35
C CYS A 248 -29.51 9.59 -12.32
N LEU A 249 -28.76 9.08 -11.34
CA LEU A 249 -28.59 7.65 -11.11
C LEU A 249 -29.90 7.00 -10.66
N PHE A 250 -30.65 7.64 -9.75
CA PHE A 250 -31.94 7.15 -9.32
C PHE A 250 -32.98 7.16 -10.46
N ASP A 251 -33.00 8.21 -11.27
CA ASP A 251 -33.88 8.27 -12.45
C ASP A 251 -33.56 7.15 -13.45
N LEU A 252 -32.27 6.86 -13.68
CA LEU A 252 -31.84 5.73 -14.51
C LEU A 252 -32.26 4.39 -13.92
N TRP A 253 -32.25 4.24 -12.59
CA TRP A 253 -32.76 3.05 -11.91
C TRP A 253 -34.27 2.87 -12.14
N VAL A 254 -35.06 3.93 -11.98
CA VAL A 254 -36.51 3.89 -12.24
C VAL A 254 -36.80 3.56 -13.71
N GLN A 255 -36.05 4.12 -14.65
CA GLN A 255 -36.15 3.78 -16.07
C GLN A 255 -35.80 2.31 -16.35
N THR A 256 -34.76 1.79 -15.69
CA THR A 256 -34.35 0.38 -15.79
C THR A 256 -35.48 -0.55 -15.33
N LEU A 257 -36.13 -0.20 -14.22
CA LEU A 257 -37.23 -0.98 -13.68
C LEU A 257 -38.49 -0.90 -14.52
N THR A 258 -38.92 0.29 -14.91
CA THR A 258 -40.12 0.48 -15.75
C THR A 258 -40.00 -0.17 -17.13
N SER A 259 -38.78 -0.30 -17.65
CA SER A 259 -38.52 -1.03 -18.91
C SER A 259 -38.62 -2.55 -18.77
N ASN A 260 -38.40 -3.10 -17.56
CA ASN A 260 -38.31 -4.54 -17.33
C ASN A 260 -39.48 -5.09 -16.48
N TYR A 261 -40.21 -4.24 -15.76
CA TYR A 261 -41.26 -4.63 -14.81
C TYR A 261 -42.52 -3.77 -15.01
N ASN A 262 -43.57 -4.40 -15.54
CA ASN A 262 -44.89 -3.78 -15.59
C ASN A 262 -45.68 -4.16 -14.34
N ILE A 263 -46.15 -3.15 -13.59
CA ILE A 263 -47.10 -3.39 -12.50
C ILE A 263 -48.39 -3.89 -13.15
N GLN A 264 -48.75 -5.14 -12.86
CA GLN A 264 -49.97 -5.75 -13.40
C GLN A 264 -51.18 -5.29 -12.58
N TYR A 265 -52.17 -4.71 -13.24
CA TYR A 265 -53.47 -4.40 -12.66
C TYR A 265 -54.55 -5.20 -13.40
N THR A 266 -55.55 -5.66 -12.68
CA THR A 266 -56.74 -6.26 -13.29
C THR A 266 -57.79 -5.18 -13.53
N SER A 267 -58.58 -5.31 -14.59
CA SER A 267 -59.66 -4.37 -14.94
C SER A 267 -60.73 -4.23 -13.85
N SER A 268 -60.70 -5.10 -12.84
CA SER A 268 -61.58 -5.12 -11.67
C SER A 268 -61.02 -4.41 -10.43
N ASP A 269 -59.76 -3.97 -10.44
CA ASP A 269 -59.15 -3.33 -9.27
C ASP A 269 -59.71 -1.93 -9.04
N ASN A 270 -60.15 -1.65 -7.82
CA ASN A 270 -60.56 -0.30 -7.45
C ASN A 270 -59.34 0.65 -7.41
N ILE A 271 -59.58 1.95 -7.55
CA ILE A 271 -58.52 2.98 -7.57
C ILE A 271 -57.64 2.91 -6.31
N HIS A 272 -58.23 2.57 -5.17
CA HIS A 272 -57.50 2.47 -3.90
C HIS A 272 -56.45 1.34 -3.92
N ASN A 273 -56.80 0.16 -4.45
CA ASN A 273 -55.89 -0.99 -4.59
C ASN A 273 -54.78 -0.69 -5.60
N ILE A 274 -55.10 0.02 -6.69
CA ILE A 274 -54.11 0.47 -7.67
C ILE A 274 -53.09 1.40 -7.00
N ILE A 275 -53.53 2.41 -6.27
CA ILE A 275 -52.66 3.34 -5.55
C ILE A 275 -51.82 2.60 -4.50
N HIS A 276 -52.42 1.70 -3.73
CA HIS A 276 -51.70 0.91 -2.73
C HIS A 276 -50.59 0.06 -3.37
N SER A 277 -50.87 -0.61 -4.49
CA SER A 277 -49.88 -1.40 -5.24
C SER A 277 -48.75 -0.53 -5.82
N ILE A 278 -49.06 0.68 -6.30
CA ILE A 278 -48.04 1.64 -6.75
C ILE A 278 -47.13 2.06 -5.60
N THR A 279 -47.71 2.41 -4.45
CA THR A 279 -46.95 2.83 -3.26
C THR A 279 -46.03 1.71 -2.78
N LEU A 280 -46.55 0.48 -2.67
CA LEU A 280 -45.76 -0.68 -2.24
C LEU A 280 -44.62 -1.00 -3.22
N SER A 281 -44.89 -0.94 -4.53
CA SER A 281 -43.87 -1.14 -5.57
C SER A 281 -42.79 -0.05 -5.50
N SER A 282 -43.18 1.20 -5.24
CA SER A 282 -42.26 2.33 -5.11
C SER A 282 -41.33 2.18 -3.91
N GLU A 283 -41.84 1.73 -2.76
CA GLU A 283 -41.01 1.39 -1.60
C GLU A 283 -40.02 0.28 -1.95
N ASN A 284 -40.49 -0.78 -2.62
CA ASN A 284 -39.64 -1.88 -3.04
C ASN A 284 -38.53 -1.44 -4.01
N TYR A 285 -38.82 -0.49 -4.91
CA TYR A 285 -37.83 0.07 -5.83
C TYR A 285 -36.72 0.80 -5.08
N ILE A 286 -37.07 1.58 -4.06
CA ILE A 286 -36.11 2.31 -3.21
C ILE A 286 -35.29 1.33 -2.36
N ASP A 287 -35.92 0.35 -1.74
CA ASP A 287 -35.25 -0.66 -0.90
C ASP A 287 -34.21 -1.45 -1.72
N ILE A 288 -34.59 -1.88 -2.92
CA ILE A 288 -33.70 -2.62 -3.83
C ILE A 288 -32.59 -1.71 -4.35
N TYR A 289 -32.88 -0.46 -4.73
CA TYR A 289 -31.88 0.52 -5.15
C TYR A 289 -30.78 0.68 -4.11
N ASN A 290 -31.17 1.00 -2.88
CA ASN A 290 -30.24 1.19 -1.76
C ASN A 290 -29.39 -0.07 -1.55
N SER A 291 -30.04 -1.24 -1.53
CA SER A 291 -29.35 -2.51 -1.32
C SER A 291 -28.37 -2.85 -2.44
N ALA A 292 -28.72 -2.58 -3.70
CA ALA A 292 -27.87 -2.80 -4.86
C ALA A 292 -26.67 -1.86 -4.87
N VAL A 293 -26.91 -0.55 -4.66
CA VAL A 293 -25.85 0.46 -4.58
C VAL A 293 -24.87 0.14 -3.46
N HIS A 294 -25.35 -0.17 -2.25
CA HIS A 294 -24.47 -0.52 -1.13
C HIS A 294 -23.61 -1.76 -1.40
N LEU A 295 -24.18 -2.82 -1.97
CA LEU A 295 -23.42 -4.03 -2.29
C LEU A 295 -22.36 -3.76 -3.37
N PHE A 296 -22.73 -3.02 -4.40
CA PHE A 296 -21.79 -2.62 -5.45
C PHE A 296 -20.66 -1.76 -4.88
N LEU A 297 -21.00 -0.77 -4.06
CA LEU A 297 -20.02 0.10 -3.39
C LEU A 297 -19.06 -0.66 -2.50
N LYS A 298 -19.52 -1.69 -1.76
CA LYS A 298 -18.62 -2.54 -0.95
C LYS A 298 -17.57 -3.22 -1.82
N VAL A 299 -17.95 -3.71 -3.01
CA VAL A 299 -17.01 -4.33 -3.96
C VAL A 299 -16.04 -3.28 -4.51
N SER A 300 -16.54 -2.12 -4.95
CA SER A 300 -15.73 -1.02 -5.48
C SER A 300 -14.74 -0.47 -4.44
N PHE A 301 -15.19 -0.28 -3.20
CA PHE A 301 -14.34 0.19 -2.10
C PHE A 301 -13.25 -0.82 -1.75
N SER A 302 -13.59 -2.11 -1.73
CA SER A 302 -12.60 -3.18 -1.52
C SER A 302 -11.54 -3.20 -2.61
N GLN A 303 -11.95 -2.97 -3.86
CA GLN A 303 -11.03 -2.84 -4.99
C GLN A 303 -10.13 -1.61 -4.83
N PHE A 304 -10.71 -0.43 -4.57
CA PHE A 304 -9.99 0.81 -4.33
C PHE A 304 -8.94 0.66 -3.21
N ARG A 305 -9.31 0.03 -2.09
CA ARG A 305 -8.38 -0.26 -0.98
C ARG A 305 -7.21 -1.13 -1.43
N ARG A 306 -7.45 -2.20 -2.20
CA ARG A 306 -6.38 -3.07 -2.72
C ARG A 306 -5.43 -2.31 -3.65
N ASP A 307 -5.99 -1.48 -4.53
CA ASP A 307 -5.21 -0.67 -5.47
C ASP A 307 -4.37 0.36 -4.73
N TYR A 308 -4.95 1.04 -3.73
CA TYR A 308 -4.25 1.98 -2.86
C TYR A 308 -3.13 1.32 -2.05
N LEU A 309 -3.37 0.16 -1.44
CA LEU A 309 -2.34 -0.58 -0.71
C LEU A 309 -1.19 -1.03 -1.63
N THR A 310 -1.53 -1.46 -2.85
CA THR A 310 -0.54 -1.83 -3.86
C THR A 310 0.29 -0.63 -4.30
N PHE A 311 -0.34 0.53 -4.47
CA PHE A 311 0.33 1.79 -4.72
C PHE A 311 1.30 2.15 -3.59
N LEU A 312 0.86 2.11 -2.33
CA LEU A 312 1.72 2.37 -1.17
C LEU A 312 2.92 1.43 -1.10
N LYS A 313 2.74 0.14 -1.41
CA LYS A 313 3.85 -0.83 -1.49
C LYS A 313 4.85 -0.44 -2.59
N LYS A 314 4.37 -0.01 -3.76
CA LYS A 314 5.23 0.45 -4.87
C LYS A 314 6.00 1.71 -4.49
N GLU A 315 5.36 2.69 -3.86
CA GLU A 315 5.99 3.94 -3.40
C GLU A 315 7.05 3.67 -2.32
N LYS A 316 6.74 2.83 -1.32
CA LYS A 316 7.74 2.38 -0.33
C LYS A 316 8.94 1.70 -1.00
N GLY A 317 8.69 0.85 -2.00
CA GLY A 317 9.73 0.21 -2.80
C GLY A 317 10.59 1.22 -3.58
N LYS A 318 9.99 2.24 -4.20
CA LYS A 318 10.72 3.32 -4.88
C LYS A 318 11.56 4.13 -3.90
N ALA A 319 11.00 4.52 -2.76
CA ALA A 319 11.70 5.25 -1.71
C ALA A 319 12.91 4.44 -1.16
N LEU A 320 12.72 3.13 -0.95
CA LEU A 320 13.81 2.25 -0.55
C LEU A 320 14.89 2.16 -1.62
N ARG A 321 14.52 1.96 -2.90
CA ARG A 321 15.48 1.94 -4.02
C ARG A 321 16.25 3.24 -4.13
N LYS A 322 15.60 4.38 -3.97
CA LYS A 322 16.24 5.71 -3.94
C LYS A 322 17.25 5.80 -2.78
N LYS A 323 16.84 5.42 -1.56
CA LYS A 323 17.70 5.41 -0.37
C LYS A 323 18.90 4.46 -0.52
N VAL A 324 18.72 3.29 -1.13
CA VAL A 324 19.79 2.33 -1.42
C VAL A 324 20.75 2.89 -2.48
N SER A 325 20.23 3.50 -3.55
CA SER A 325 21.06 4.14 -4.58
C SER A 325 21.86 5.32 -4.06
N GLU A 326 21.28 6.14 -3.18
CA GLU A 326 21.99 7.25 -2.53
C GLU A 326 23.08 6.75 -1.57
N LYS A 327 22.82 5.63 -0.87
CA LYS A 327 23.85 4.96 -0.07
C LYS A 327 24.95 4.35 -0.92
N SER A 328 24.65 3.73 -2.06
CA SER A 328 25.67 3.14 -2.93
C SER A 328 26.54 4.20 -3.60
N LYS A 329 25.98 5.37 -3.95
CA LYS A 329 26.74 6.53 -4.44
C LYS A 329 27.70 7.09 -3.38
N LYS A 330 27.39 6.98 -2.08
CA LYS A 330 28.31 7.36 -0.99
C LYS A 330 29.44 6.34 -0.75
N VAL A 331 29.35 5.14 -1.31
CA VAL A 331 30.38 4.08 -1.19
C VAL A 331 31.11 3.89 -2.54
N VAL A 332 31.40 4.97 -3.26
CA VAL A 332 32.49 4.91 -4.24
C VAL A 332 33.78 4.92 -3.42
N LYS A 333 34.41 3.76 -3.24
CA LYS A 333 35.74 3.67 -2.63
C LYS A 333 36.67 4.56 -3.44
N SER A 334 37.12 5.68 -2.87
CA SER A 334 38.16 6.52 -3.46
C SER A 334 39.36 5.64 -3.83
N PHE A 335 39.90 5.82 -5.03
CA PHE A 335 41.10 5.10 -5.43
C PHE A 335 42.23 5.48 -4.45
N ASN A 336 42.81 4.48 -3.79
CA ASN A 336 43.91 4.60 -2.84
C ASN A 336 45.10 3.75 -3.34
N MET A 337 46.29 3.94 -2.77
CA MET A 337 47.47 3.18 -3.21
C MET A 337 47.34 1.66 -3.08
N GLN A 338 46.48 1.19 -2.17
CA GLN A 338 46.21 -0.24 -2.01
C GLN A 338 45.64 -0.86 -3.29
N PHE A 339 44.82 -0.13 -4.06
CA PHE A 339 44.33 -0.60 -5.36
C PHE A 339 45.46 -0.86 -6.37
N LEU A 340 46.49 -0.01 -6.39
CA LEU A 340 47.64 -0.17 -7.28
C LEU A 340 48.53 -1.36 -6.87
N ILE A 341 48.69 -1.58 -5.56
CA ILE A 341 49.46 -2.70 -5.02
C ILE A 341 48.75 -4.03 -5.32
N GLU A 342 47.44 -4.09 -5.15
CA GLU A 342 46.61 -5.30 -5.35
C GLU A 342 46.30 -5.61 -6.82
N ASP A 343 46.54 -4.67 -7.73
CA ASP A 343 46.27 -4.85 -9.16
C ASP A 343 47.18 -5.94 -9.76
N LYS A 344 46.54 -7.00 -10.30
CA LYS A 344 47.21 -8.13 -10.95
C LYS A 344 47.21 -8.05 -12.47
N SER A 345 46.68 -6.96 -13.05
CA SER A 345 46.75 -6.73 -14.49
C SER A 345 48.19 -6.55 -14.94
N LYS A 346 48.45 -6.90 -16.22
CA LYS A 346 49.76 -6.75 -16.83
C LYS A 346 50.18 -5.27 -16.74
N ASP A 347 51.39 -5.02 -16.24
CA ASP A 347 51.95 -3.68 -16.07
C ASP A 347 51.06 -2.68 -15.30
N LYS A 348 50.16 -3.20 -14.43
CA LYS A 348 49.20 -2.41 -13.64
C LYS A 348 48.24 -1.56 -14.51
N GLU A 349 47.92 -2.03 -15.72
CA GLU A 349 47.07 -1.35 -16.70
C GLU A 349 45.69 -0.95 -16.13
N GLY A 350 45.06 -1.81 -15.32
CA GLY A 350 43.77 -1.53 -14.71
C GLY A 350 43.80 -0.30 -13.78
N SER A 351 44.88 -0.16 -13.01
CA SER A 351 45.10 1.00 -12.15
C SER A 351 45.46 2.26 -12.92
N HIS A 352 46.23 2.14 -14.01
CA HIS A 352 46.53 3.26 -14.90
C HIS A 352 45.25 3.87 -15.49
N LEU A 353 44.40 3.03 -16.10
CA LEU A 353 43.14 3.45 -16.71
C LEU A 353 42.21 4.12 -15.70
N ARG A 354 42.15 3.57 -14.49
CA ARG A 354 41.34 4.16 -13.41
C ARG A 354 41.90 5.50 -12.93
N LEU A 355 43.21 5.62 -12.71
CA LEU A 355 43.87 6.88 -12.37
C LEU A 355 43.62 7.96 -13.44
N LYS A 356 43.73 7.58 -14.72
CA LYS A 356 43.49 8.46 -15.86
C LYS A 356 42.02 8.90 -15.91
N SER A 357 41.07 7.99 -15.69
CA SER A 357 39.63 8.30 -15.63
C SER A 357 39.26 9.24 -14.48
N GLU A 358 39.80 9.01 -13.27
CA GLU A 358 39.52 9.85 -12.09
C GLU A 358 40.09 11.26 -12.27
N LEU A 359 41.29 11.38 -12.86
CA LEU A 359 41.89 12.68 -13.21
C LEU A 359 41.12 13.44 -14.29
N MET A 360 40.55 12.74 -15.27
CA MET A 360 39.69 13.35 -16.29
C MET A 360 38.36 13.87 -15.70
N GLN A 361 37.87 13.25 -14.62
CA GLN A 361 36.63 13.68 -13.95
C GLN A 361 36.86 14.78 -12.91
N ASN A 362 38.03 14.78 -12.25
CA ASN A 362 38.42 15.81 -11.30
C ASN A 362 39.94 16.08 -11.40
N GLU A 363 40.33 17.24 -11.96
CA GLU A 363 41.73 17.65 -12.10
C GLU A 363 42.48 17.74 -10.76
N LYS A 364 41.77 18.00 -9.66
CA LYS A 364 42.33 18.10 -8.31
C LYS A 364 42.29 16.79 -7.53
N PHE A 365 41.94 15.68 -8.18
CA PHE A 365 41.80 14.36 -7.57
C PHE A 365 43.04 13.93 -6.74
N LEU A 366 44.25 14.22 -7.22
CA LEU A 366 45.51 13.89 -6.54
C LEU A 366 45.80 14.77 -5.31
N SER A 367 45.33 16.03 -5.32
CA SER A 367 45.57 16.99 -4.24
C SER A 367 44.56 16.88 -3.10
N GLU A 368 43.28 16.62 -3.40
CA GLU A 368 42.14 16.97 -2.55
C GLU A 368 41.76 16.01 -1.42
N ASN A 369 42.36 14.81 -1.31
CA ASN A 369 42.43 13.95 -0.08
C ASN A 369 42.74 12.46 -0.37
N SER A 370 42.96 12.07 -1.63
CA SER A 370 43.12 10.65 -2.00
C SER A 370 44.52 10.07 -1.72
N PHE A 371 45.54 10.93 -1.64
CA PHE A 371 46.94 10.51 -1.49
C PHE A 371 47.71 11.38 -0.49
N THR A 372 48.61 10.74 0.25
CA THR A 372 49.68 11.37 1.02
C THR A 372 50.83 11.82 0.12
N LYS A 373 51.65 12.76 0.60
CA LYS A 373 52.82 13.25 -0.16
C LYS A 373 53.81 12.13 -0.51
N LYS A 374 53.95 11.11 0.36
CA LYS A 374 54.81 9.94 0.10
C LYS A 374 54.28 9.09 -1.06
N GLU A 375 52.97 8.84 -1.08
CA GLU A 375 52.33 8.06 -2.14
C GLU A 375 52.39 8.77 -3.49
N LEU A 376 52.22 10.09 -3.51
CA LEU A 376 52.41 10.90 -4.73
C LEU A 376 53.84 10.82 -5.27
N LEU A 377 54.85 10.89 -4.38
CA LEU A 377 56.25 10.74 -4.80
C LEU A 377 56.56 9.34 -5.33
N MET A 378 55.94 8.31 -4.77
CA MET A 378 56.05 6.94 -5.28
C MET A 378 55.44 6.81 -6.67
N LEU A 379 54.25 7.38 -6.90
CA LEU A 379 53.66 7.46 -8.23
C LEU A 379 54.54 8.25 -9.20
N CYS A 380 55.16 9.34 -8.78
CA CYS A 380 56.13 10.07 -9.61
C CYS A 380 57.28 9.17 -10.08
N LEU A 381 57.80 8.28 -9.22
CA LEU A 381 58.84 7.31 -9.62
C LEU A 381 58.32 6.32 -10.67
N MET A 382 57.09 5.84 -10.52
CA MET A 382 56.45 4.92 -11.47
C MET A 382 56.21 5.57 -12.84
N TYR A 383 55.89 6.87 -12.88
CA TYR A 383 55.69 7.67 -14.09
C TYR A 383 56.94 8.39 -14.60
N ASN A 384 58.11 8.12 -14.01
CA ASN A 384 59.38 8.77 -14.38
C ASN A 384 59.40 10.29 -14.26
N VAL A 385 58.61 10.83 -13.34
CA VAL A 385 58.51 12.27 -13.08
C VAL A 385 59.55 12.64 -12.02
N LYS A 386 60.58 13.40 -12.43
CA LYS A 386 61.64 13.86 -11.51
C LYS A 386 61.18 15.11 -10.76
N ILE A 387 60.77 14.93 -9.51
CA ILE A 387 60.34 16.03 -8.63
C ILE A 387 61.14 16.04 -7.33
N SER A 388 61.55 17.24 -6.92
CA SER A 388 62.18 17.47 -5.61
C SER A 388 61.21 17.16 -4.48
N THR A 389 61.68 16.45 -3.46
CA THR A 389 60.93 16.12 -2.24
C THR A 389 60.54 17.37 -1.44
N GLN A 390 61.17 18.51 -1.69
CA GLN A 390 60.88 19.79 -1.04
C GLN A 390 59.67 20.53 -1.66
N LYS A 391 59.20 20.15 -2.85
CA LYS A 391 58.03 20.80 -3.50
C LYS A 391 56.73 20.61 -2.69
N ARG A 392 55.77 21.53 -2.88
CA ARG A 392 54.45 21.45 -2.23
C ARG A 392 53.63 20.31 -2.83
N LYS A 393 52.68 19.77 -2.05
CA LYS A 393 51.83 18.63 -2.47
C LYS A 393 51.07 18.94 -3.76
N ASP A 394 50.58 20.16 -3.91
CA ASP A 394 49.78 20.59 -5.07
C ASP A 394 50.62 20.66 -6.34
N GLU A 395 51.88 21.11 -6.23
CA GLU A 395 52.84 21.14 -7.34
C GLU A 395 53.21 19.72 -7.79
N ILE A 396 53.45 18.80 -6.82
CA ILE A 396 53.68 17.38 -7.10
C ILE A 396 52.48 16.78 -7.83
N SER A 397 51.27 17.07 -7.34
CA SER A 397 50.01 16.56 -7.90
C SER A 397 49.77 17.05 -9.32
N SER A 398 50.06 18.33 -9.60
CA SER A 398 49.88 18.92 -10.94
C SER A 398 50.86 18.34 -11.97
N GLU A 399 52.14 18.21 -11.62
CA GLU A 399 53.15 17.65 -12.52
C GLU A 399 52.93 16.15 -12.77
N LEU A 400 52.55 15.40 -11.73
CA LEU A 400 52.18 13.99 -11.86
C LEU A 400 50.91 13.80 -12.71
N GLY A 401 49.87 14.61 -12.48
CA GLY A 401 48.62 14.53 -13.23
C GLY A 401 48.83 14.71 -14.74
N LYS A 402 49.67 15.66 -15.15
CA LYS A 402 50.07 15.86 -16.55
C LYS A 402 50.78 14.64 -17.14
N ALA A 403 51.68 14.02 -16.36
CA ALA A 403 52.41 12.83 -16.81
C ALA A 403 51.48 11.61 -16.97
N ILE A 404 50.51 11.44 -16.07
CA ILE A 404 49.53 10.35 -16.14
C ILE A 404 48.63 10.52 -17.37
N LEU A 405 48.11 11.72 -17.63
CA LEU A 405 47.23 11.98 -18.77
C LEU A 405 47.95 11.82 -20.12
N LYS A 406 49.25 12.15 -20.17
CA LYS A 406 50.08 12.01 -21.37
C LYS A 406 50.58 10.58 -21.64
N SER A 407 50.57 9.72 -20.63
CA SER A 407 51.04 8.33 -20.76
C SER A 407 49.89 7.41 -21.12
N ASP A 408 50.17 6.34 -21.87
CA ASP A 408 49.20 5.29 -22.22
C ASP A 408 49.27 4.08 -21.28
N PHE A 409 50.33 3.98 -20.48
CA PHE A 409 50.55 2.94 -19.48
C PHE A 409 51.42 3.48 -18.32
N ILE A 410 51.64 2.70 -17.26
CA ILE A 410 52.60 3.02 -16.20
C ILE A 410 54.01 2.60 -16.65
N PRO A 411 54.96 3.53 -16.86
CA PRO A 411 56.29 3.21 -17.42
C PRO A 411 57.17 2.31 -16.55
N TYR A 412 57.06 2.42 -15.23
CA TYR A 412 57.89 1.66 -14.28
C TYR A 412 57.02 1.09 -13.14
N PRO A 413 56.22 0.03 -13.41
CA PRO A 413 55.25 -0.49 -12.45
C PRO A 413 55.88 -1.09 -11.19
N ASP A 414 57.14 -1.54 -11.25
CA ASP A 414 57.82 -2.23 -10.14
C ASP A 414 58.68 -1.31 -9.26
N LYS A 415 58.74 0.00 -9.53
CA LYS A 415 59.53 0.96 -8.73
C LYS A 415 58.87 1.33 -7.38
N SER A 416 57.91 0.54 -6.89
CA SER A 416 57.23 0.77 -5.61
C SER A 416 58.02 0.32 -4.38
N ASP A 417 59.07 -0.49 -4.54
CA ASP A 417 59.85 -1.03 -3.42
C ASP A 417 60.90 -0.03 -2.92
N VAL A 418 60.53 0.72 -1.88
CA VAL A 418 61.50 1.31 -0.93
C VAL A 418 61.23 0.71 0.44
N SER A 419 61.74 -0.50 0.67
CA SER A 419 61.92 -1.03 2.02
C SER A 419 63.34 -1.55 2.23
N GLY A 420 64.08 -0.87 3.13
CA GLY A 420 65.05 -1.52 4.01
C GLY A 420 66.53 -1.18 3.83
N THR A 421 67.09 -0.56 4.88
CA THR A 421 68.49 -0.67 5.36
C THR A 421 69.62 0.07 4.62
N GLY A 422 70.45 0.78 5.40
CA GLY A 422 71.88 1.01 5.07
C GLY A 422 72.28 2.42 4.65
N ALA A 423 73.00 3.11 5.53
CA ALA A 423 73.62 4.42 5.36
C ALA A 423 74.55 4.59 4.13
N LYS A 424 74.45 5.72 3.41
CA LYS A 424 75.30 6.93 3.55
C LYS A 424 75.03 7.93 2.41
N PRO A 425 75.26 9.24 2.64
CA PRO A 425 74.92 10.32 1.72
C PRO A 425 76.09 10.63 0.78
N ILE A 426 75.82 10.90 -0.50
CA ILE A 426 76.81 11.57 -1.36
C ILE A 426 76.13 12.66 -2.19
N SER A 427 76.52 13.87 -1.81
CA SER A 427 76.45 15.17 -2.45
C SER A 427 77.25 15.25 -3.76
N ASN A 428 76.80 16.18 -4.63
CA ASN A 428 77.55 16.94 -5.63
C ASN A 428 78.10 16.22 -6.89
N ILE A 429 77.83 16.81 -8.06
CA ILE A 429 78.78 17.38 -9.06
C ILE A 429 78.05 17.49 -10.41
N ILE A 430 77.61 18.69 -10.83
CA ILE A 430 78.24 19.71 -11.74
C ILE A 430 77.82 19.58 -13.22
N VAL A 431 77.10 20.63 -13.66
CA VAL A 431 77.22 21.52 -14.85
C VAL A 431 77.78 20.98 -16.18
N SER A 432 77.04 21.33 -17.26
CA SER A 432 77.46 21.75 -18.63
C SER A 432 76.80 20.89 -19.72
N ALA A 433 76.46 21.33 -20.92
CA ALA A 433 76.20 22.64 -21.54
C ALA A 433 75.70 22.31 -22.96
N ALA A 434 74.67 23.02 -23.42
CA ALA A 434 74.46 23.47 -24.81
C ALA A 434 74.24 22.44 -25.98
N PRO A 435 73.76 22.89 -27.16
CA PRO A 435 72.65 22.25 -27.90
C PRO A 435 72.95 21.95 -29.38
N GLN A 436 72.19 21.06 -30.04
CA GLN A 436 72.03 20.97 -31.51
C GLN A 436 70.65 20.34 -31.81
N THR A 437 69.62 21.01 -32.34
CA THR A 437 69.32 21.54 -33.70
C THR A 437 69.02 20.49 -34.79
N MET A 438 67.84 20.67 -35.42
CA MET A 438 67.40 20.27 -36.78
C MET A 438 67.08 18.76 -36.96
N ASP A 439 66.02 18.30 -37.64
CA ASP A 439 65.12 18.81 -38.70
C ASP A 439 63.74 18.09 -38.57
N SER A 440 62.59 18.73 -38.83
CA SER A 440 61.87 18.80 -40.13
C SER A 440 61.70 17.39 -40.76
N GLU A 441 60.52 16.82 -40.98
CA GLU A 441 59.43 17.31 -41.85
C GLU A 441 58.09 16.63 -41.53
N VAL A 442 57.03 17.43 -41.67
CA VAL A 442 55.61 17.09 -41.89
C VAL A 442 55.33 17.61 -43.32
N PRO A 443 54.61 16.92 -44.22
CA PRO A 443 53.14 17.00 -44.24
C PRO A 443 52.45 15.70 -44.72
N GLY A 444 51.27 15.34 -44.24
CA GLY A 444 50.06 16.14 -44.34
C GLY A 444 48.99 15.34 -45.12
N PRO A 445 47.80 15.89 -45.32
CA PRO A 445 46.63 15.41 -44.59
C PRO A 445 45.44 15.11 -45.51
N SER A 446 44.26 14.89 -44.90
CA SER A 446 42.91 15.30 -45.34
C SER A 446 41.91 14.14 -45.14
N ASN A 447 41.02 14.22 -44.15
CA ASN A 447 39.73 14.96 -44.15
C ASN A 447 38.65 14.26 -44.99
N VAL A 448 37.36 14.17 -44.63
CA VAL A 448 36.56 14.47 -43.43
C VAL A 448 35.09 14.17 -43.84
N HIS A 449 34.19 14.07 -42.84
CA HIS A 449 32.71 14.17 -42.87
C HIS A 449 31.87 12.91 -43.20
N VAL A 450 31.01 12.38 -42.28
CA VAL A 450 29.76 12.92 -41.62
C VAL A 450 28.59 12.91 -42.62
N ALA A 451 27.34 12.49 -42.39
CA ALA A 451 26.43 12.21 -41.25
C ALA A 451 25.27 11.31 -41.80
N SER A 452 24.71 10.33 -41.09
CA SER A 452 23.54 10.38 -40.16
C SER A 452 22.16 10.10 -40.78
N THR A 453 21.32 9.42 -39.97
CA THR A 453 19.83 9.32 -39.94
C THR A 453 19.13 8.53 -41.05
N SER A 454 18.04 7.77 -40.85
CA SER A 454 17.24 7.32 -39.70
C SER A 454 16.12 6.35 -40.18
N THR A 455 15.47 5.64 -39.25
CA THR A 455 14.03 5.24 -39.18
C THR A 455 13.42 4.10 -40.06
N GLY A 456 12.62 3.24 -39.39
CA GLY A 456 11.52 2.40 -39.94
C GLY A 456 11.66 0.90 -39.62
N SER A 457 10.98 0.29 -38.63
CA SER A 457 9.56 -0.15 -38.54
C SER A 457 9.25 -1.51 -39.19
N LEU A 458 8.26 -2.24 -38.62
CA LEU A 458 7.59 -3.52 -38.99
C LEU A 458 8.19 -4.80 -38.36
N ALA A 459 7.52 -5.61 -37.52
CA ALA A 459 6.20 -6.30 -37.53
C ALA A 459 6.32 -7.80 -37.90
N SER A 460 5.36 -8.61 -37.42
CA SER A 460 5.14 -10.06 -37.63
C SER A 460 5.89 -10.99 -36.65
N GLU A 461 5.38 -12.11 -36.14
CA GLU A 461 4.18 -12.91 -36.42
C GLU A 461 4.03 -13.92 -35.25
N LEU A 462 2.79 -14.30 -34.92
CA LEU A 462 2.46 -15.42 -34.02
C LEU A 462 1.83 -16.56 -34.83
N GLN A 463 1.98 -17.78 -34.29
CA GLN A 463 1.15 -19.01 -34.40
C GLN A 463 1.91 -20.25 -34.93
N PRO A 464 1.39 -21.49 -34.77
CA PRO A 464 1.01 -22.17 -33.51
C PRO A 464 1.42 -23.67 -33.53
N THR A 465 1.25 -24.43 -32.43
CA THR A 465 0.97 -25.88 -32.55
C THR A 465 0.19 -26.45 -31.36
N ILE A 466 -0.92 -27.10 -31.70
CA ILE A 466 -1.81 -27.92 -30.87
C ILE A 466 -1.26 -29.34 -30.81
N GLN A 467 -1.42 -30.06 -29.68
CA GLN A 467 -1.73 -31.49 -29.70
C GLN A 467 -2.39 -31.96 -28.39
N ASN A 468 -3.60 -32.51 -28.55
CA ASN A 468 -4.41 -33.26 -27.58
C ASN A 468 -3.77 -34.60 -27.21
N LYS A 469 -4.06 -35.14 -26.00
CA LYS A 469 -4.81 -36.42 -25.83
C LYS A 469 -4.96 -36.86 -24.36
N ASP A 470 -6.23 -37.10 -24.02
CA ASP A 470 -6.81 -38.29 -23.37
C ASP A 470 -6.45 -38.74 -21.93
N LYS A 471 -7.50 -38.69 -21.11
CA LYS A 471 -8.15 -39.80 -20.37
C LYS A 471 -7.66 -40.23 -18.96
N ILE A 472 -8.62 -40.09 -18.03
CA ILE A 472 -9.14 -41.13 -17.11
C ILE A 472 -8.19 -41.63 -16.00
N GLN A 473 -8.46 -41.34 -14.73
CA GLN A 473 -9.29 -42.17 -13.82
C GLN A 473 -9.12 -41.75 -12.35
N SER A 474 -10.25 -41.80 -11.64
CA SER A 474 -10.41 -41.82 -10.20
C SER A 474 -9.50 -42.82 -9.47
N ASN A 475 -8.99 -42.45 -8.28
CA ASN A 475 -9.12 -43.33 -7.10
C ASN A 475 -8.80 -42.62 -5.78
N LYS A 476 -9.82 -42.63 -4.89
CA LYS A 476 -9.67 -42.54 -3.44
C LYS A 476 -8.81 -43.70 -2.95
N ARG A 477 -7.88 -43.44 -2.03
CA ARG A 477 -7.58 -44.35 -0.91
C ARG A 477 -6.82 -43.63 0.21
N LYS A 478 -7.48 -43.54 1.37
CA LYS A 478 -6.86 -43.43 2.70
C LYS A 478 -6.00 -44.68 2.93
N THR A 479 -4.81 -44.54 3.49
CA THR A 479 -4.33 -45.39 4.60
C THR A 479 -3.14 -44.78 5.33
N SER A 480 -3.24 -44.83 6.65
CA SER A 480 -2.25 -44.63 7.69
C SER A 480 -0.85 -45.20 7.44
N ARG A 481 0.18 -44.59 8.03
CA ARG A 481 1.12 -45.30 8.93
C ARG A 481 1.97 -44.35 9.77
N ARG A 482 1.96 -44.62 11.07
CA ARG A 482 2.88 -44.10 12.10
C ARG A 482 4.33 -44.44 11.74
N GLY A 483 5.23 -43.48 11.94
CA GLY A 483 6.68 -43.71 11.99
C GLY A 483 7.32 -42.74 12.98
N LYS A 484 7.57 -43.20 14.20
CA LYS A 484 8.43 -42.53 15.19
C LYS A 484 9.89 -42.62 14.71
N GLY A 485 10.54 -41.49 14.52
CA GLY A 485 11.99 -41.40 14.28
C GLY A 485 12.53 -40.09 14.83
N LYS A 486 13.21 -40.15 15.99
CA LYS A 486 13.98 -39.05 16.56
C LYS A 486 15.23 -38.82 15.69
N GLY A 487 15.36 -37.64 15.09
CA GLY A 487 16.56 -37.20 14.39
C GLY A 487 16.69 -35.69 14.46
N LYS A 488 17.63 -35.20 15.28
CA LYS A 488 18.07 -33.79 15.28
C LYS A 488 18.82 -33.53 13.98
N GLY A 489 18.19 -32.84 13.04
CA GLY A 489 18.81 -32.39 11.79
C GLY A 489 18.33 -30.98 11.45
N LYS A 490 19.25 -30.02 11.45
CA LYS A 490 19.04 -28.65 10.96
C LYS A 490 18.61 -28.72 9.49
N SER A 491 17.33 -28.49 9.20
CA SER A 491 16.82 -28.47 7.82
C SER A 491 16.94 -27.07 7.23
N ARG A 492 17.54 -27.03 6.03
CA ARG A 492 17.47 -25.91 5.09
C ARG A 492 16.00 -25.52 4.88
N LYS A 493 15.70 -24.22 4.95
CA LYS A 493 14.44 -23.64 4.47
C LYS A 493 14.13 -24.15 3.07
N LYS A 494 13.13 -25.01 2.94
CA LYS A 494 12.43 -25.25 1.67
C LYS A 494 11.55 -24.03 1.43
N ASN A 495 11.74 -23.37 0.30
CA ASN A 495 10.74 -22.43 -0.23
C ASN A 495 9.47 -23.22 -0.53
N ILE A 496 8.47 -23.04 0.32
CA ILE A 496 7.09 -23.43 0.04
C ILE A 496 6.52 -22.31 -0.84
N PRO A 497 5.98 -22.59 -2.03
CA PRO A 497 5.18 -21.61 -2.75
C PRO A 497 3.95 -21.32 -1.89
N ILE A 498 3.85 -20.09 -1.41
CA ILE A 498 2.68 -19.60 -0.68
C ILE A 498 1.49 -19.74 -1.64
N SER A 499 0.58 -20.66 -1.33
CA SER A 499 -0.76 -20.66 -1.90
C SER A 499 -1.47 -19.44 -1.32
N ASP A 500 -1.76 -18.47 -2.19
CA ASP A 500 -2.86 -17.53 -1.99
C ASP A 500 -4.12 -18.33 -1.66
N GLU A 501 -4.68 -18.18 -0.45
CA GLU A 501 -6.11 -18.31 -0.12
C GLU A 501 -6.35 -18.49 1.40
N SER A 502 -6.25 -17.39 2.16
CA SER A 502 -7.13 -16.98 3.27
C SER A 502 -6.48 -15.79 3.98
N ASP A 503 -7.15 -14.65 3.99
CA ASP A 503 -6.62 -13.36 4.49
C ASP A 503 -7.04 -13.13 5.97
N ASP A 504 -7.33 -14.20 6.71
CA ASP A 504 -7.81 -14.12 8.09
C ASP A 504 -6.63 -13.80 9.02
N LYS A 505 -6.65 -12.59 9.58
CA LYS A 505 -5.64 -12.08 10.53
C LYS A 505 -6.32 -11.80 11.85
N CYS A 506 -5.61 -12.09 12.94
CA CYS A 506 -6.10 -11.79 14.26
C CYS A 506 -6.23 -10.28 14.42
N THR A 507 -7.41 -9.82 14.85
CA THR A 507 -7.73 -8.39 14.94
C THR A 507 -6.86 -7.65 15.95
N VAL A 508 -6.40 -8.34 16.99
CA VAL A 508 -5.61 -7.75 18.09
C VAL A 508 -4.12 -7.68 17.73
N CYS A 509 -3.54 -8.77 17.23
CA CYS A 509 -2.09 -8.83 16.99
C CYS A 509 -1.68 -8.73 15.51
N ASN A 510 -2.65 -8.72 14.60
CA ASN A 510 -2.49 -8.59 13.15
C ASN A 510 -1.58 -9.65 12.50
N LYS A 511 -1.41 -10.79 13.17
CA LYS A 511 -0.70 -11.96 12.63
C LYS A 511 -1.69 -12.86 11.85
N PRO A 512 -1.25 -13.46 10.74
CA PRO A 512 -2.07 -14.39 9.96
C PRO A 512 -2.18 -15.75 10.66
N ASP A 513 -3.15 -16.56 10.23
CA ASP A 513 -3.28 -17.95 10.66
C ASP A 513 -2.04 -18.78 10.32
N ILE A 514 -1.41 -19.34 11.37
CA ILE A 514 -0.27 -20.23 11.28
C ILE A 514 -0.71 -21.68 11.58
N GLY A 515 -1.93 -22.08 11.22
CA GLY A 515 -2.39 -23.49 11.09
C GLY A 515 -2.42 -24.36 12.35
N ASP A 516 -1.73 -23.97 13.41
CA ASP A 516 -1.61 -24.64 14.70
C ASP A 516 -2.01 -23.70 15.87
N GLU A 517 -2.58 -22.52 15.58
CA GLU A 517 -3.06 -21.57 16.58
C GLU A 517 -4.58 -21.72 16.77
N ASP A 518 -5.09 -21.56 17.99
CA ASP A 518 -6.52 -21.62 18.29
C ASP A 518 -7.20 -20.26 18.01
N TRP A 519 -8.33 -20.27 17.30
CA TRP A 519 -9.03 -19.05 16.85
C TRP A 519 -10.51 -19.07 17.18
N ILE A 520 -11.06 -17.89 17.48
CA ILE A 520 -12.48 -17.69 17.71
C ILE A 520 -12.98 -16.47 16.93
N CYS A 521 -14.20 -16.56 16.41
CA CYS A 521 -14.87 -15.46 15.72
C CYS A 521 -15.85 -14.79 16.70
N CYS A 522 -15.83 -13.46 16.76
CA CYS A 522 -16.85 -12.71 17.49
C CYS A 522 -18.16 -12.69 16.69
N ASP A 523 -19.26 -13.12 17.29
CA ASP A 523 -20.57 -13.17 16.62
C ASP A 523 -21.17 -11.78 16.36
N ALA A 524 -20.77 -10.78 17.15
CA ALA A 524 -21.25 -9.40 17.00
C ALA A 524 -20.55 -8.65 15.86
N CYS A 525 -19.22 -8.74 15.77
CA CYS A 525 -18.44 -7.97 14.78
C CYS A 525 -17.87 -8.82 13.64
N THR A 526 -18.05 -10.14 13.68
CA THR A 526 -17.55 -11.12 12.68
C THR A 526 -16.03 -11.13 12.49
N LEU A 527 -15.30 -10.56 13.44
CA LEU A 527 -13.85 -10.50 13.41
C LEU A 527 -13.24 -11.71 14.13
N TRP A 528 -12.07 -12.12 13.64
CA TRP A 528 -11.33 -13.28 14.14
C TRP A 528 -10.23 -12.86 15.12
N TYR A 529 -10.06 -13.66 16.17
CA TYR A 529 -9.13 -13.44 17.26
C TYR A 529 -8.42 -14.75 17.60
N HIS A 530 -7.12 -14.69 17.88
CA HIS A 530 -6.45 -15.81 18.55
C HIS A 530 -7.02 -15.98 19.96
N ARG A 531 -7.09 -17.21 20.44
CA ARG A 531 -7.49 -17.54 21.81
C ARG A 531 -6.78 -16.70 22.88
N ASP A 532 -5.45 -16.57 22.78
CA ASP A 532 -4.64 -15.75 23.68
C ASP A 532 -4.98 -14.26 23.57
N CYS A 533 -5.18 -13.78 22.34
CA CYS A 533 -5.56 -12.40 22.07
C CYS A 533 -6.99 -12.09 22.54
N ALA A 534 -7.83 -13.12 22.63
CA ALA A 534 -9.17 -13.04 23.15
C ALA A 534 -9.24 -13.12 24.69
N ASN A 535 -8.08 -13.29 25.35
CA ASN A 535 -7.95 -13.53 26.79
C ASN A 535 -8.69 -14.79 27.29
N LEU A 536 -8.82 -15.81 26.44
CA LEU A 536 -9.49 -17.08 26.74
C LEU A 536 -8.48 -18.15 27.18
N GLN A 537 -7.71 -17.85 28.22
CA GLN A 537 -6.67 -18.76 28.73
C GLN A 537 -7.23 -19.96 29.52
N ASP A 538 -8.47 -19.88 29.97
CA ASP A 538 -9.16 -20.96 30.69
C ASP A 538 -9.69 -22.01 29.69
N ASP A 539 -9.27 -23.26 29.86
CA ASP A 539 -9.67 -24.39 29.00
C ASP A 539 -11.15 -24.77 29.15
N GLU A 540 -11.75 -24.57 30.32
CA GLU A 540 -13.18 -24.86 30.52
C GLU A 540 -14.05 -23.84 29.76
N ILE A 541 -13.68 -22.56 29.83
CA ILE A 541 -14.35 -21.48 29.10
C ILE A 541 -14.17 -21.67 27.59
N TRP A 542 -12.96 -21.97 27.14
CA TRP A 542 -12.69 -22.23 25.72
C TRP A 542 -13.52 -23.40 25.16
N THR A 543 -13.59 -24.50 25.90
CA THR A 543 -14.36 -25.68 25.48
C THR A 543 -15.84 -25.33 25.36
N SER A 544 -16.41 -24.62 26.34
CA SER A 544 -17.82 -24.20 26.31
C SER A 544 -18.15 -23.25 25.15
N LEU A 545 -17.21 -22.39 24.74
CA LEU A 545 -17.38 -21.45 23.63
C LEU A 545 -17.10 -22.07 22.25
N SER A 546 -16.48 -23.25 22.23
CA SER A 546 -16.17 -23.99 20.99
C SER A 546 -17.25 -25.04 20.64
N GLU A 547 -18.25 -25.22 21.50
CA GLU A 547 -19.40 -26.10 21.24
C GLU A 547 -20.37 -25.50 20.20
N GLU A 548 -20.99 -26.35 19.38
CA GLU A 548 -21.96 -25.91 18.37
C GLU A 548 -23.13 -25.15 19.02
N GLY A 549 -23.25 -23.85 18.71
CA GLY A 549 -24.32 -22.99 19.20
C GLY A 549 -23.93 -22.06 20.35
N ALA A 550 -22.69 -22.14 20.85
CA ALA A 550 -22.16 -21.15 21.78
C ALA A 550 -21.87 -19.82 21.05
N VAL A 551 -22.04 -18.70 21.78
CA VAL A 551 -21.86 -17.34 21.24
C VAL A 551 -20.70 -16.67 21.95
N PHE A 552 -19.76 -16.13 21.17
CA PHE A 552 -18.66 -15.33 21.68
C PHE A 552 -18.81 -13.87 21.24
N THR A 553 -18.88 -12.96 22.22
CA THR A 553 -18.90 -11.52 21.98
C THR A 553 -17.66 -10.88 22.58
N TRP A 554 -16.87 -10.21 21.74
CA TRP A 554 -15.68 -9.46 22.15
C TRP A 554 -16.03 -8.38 23.19
N PRO A 555 -15.21 -8.12 24.22
CA PRO A 555 -15.55 -7.14 25.28
C PRO A 555 -15.82 -5.71 24.80
N LEU A 556 -15.33 -5.32 23.60
CA LEU A 556 -15.65 -4.01 22.99
C LEU A 556 -16.96 -4.03 22.18
N CYS A 557 -17.58 -5.18 22.04
CA CYS A 557 -18.87 -5.40 21.36
C CYS A 557 -19.99 -5.78 22.34
N GLN A 558 -19.67 -5.92 23.63
CA GLN A 558 -20.61 -5.97 24.74
C GLN A 558 -20.94 -4.55 25.18
#